data_AF-A0A024SIC2-F1
#
_entry.id   AF-A0A024SIC2-F1
#
_cell.length_a   1.000
_cell.length_b   1.000
_cell.length_c   1.000
_cell.angle_alpha   90.00
_cell.angle_beta   90.00
_cell.angle_gamma   90.00
#
_symmetry.space_group_name_H-M   'P 1'
#
loop_
_entity.id
_entity.type
_entity.pdbx_description
1 polymer ?
#
loop_
_entity_poly.entity_id
_entity_poly.type
_entity_poly.pdbx_seq_one_letter_code
_entity_poly.pdbx_strand_id
1 'polypeptide(L)' 'MEERIMIVFIIMDDTGKKKGDSVLELKEAKFVSDGGESRVVIERYLDTFPFQYYLIVHNLEELPSALAGLLRTWFAEVAT' A
#
# COMPACT_ATOMS: atom_id res chain seq x y z
N MET A 1 26.75 11.14 -1.20
CA MET A 1 25.82 10.72 -2.25
C MET A 1 24.77 9.89 -1.55
N GLU A 2 23.59 10.45 -1.31
CA GLU A 2 22.46 9.64 -0.85
C GLU A 2 22.18 8.60 -1.94
N GLU A 3 22.08 7.33 -1.54
CA GLU A 3 21.66 6.28 -2.47
C GLU A 3 20.25 6.62 -2.94
N ARG A 4 20.08 6.90 -4.24
CA ARG A 4 18.78 7.15 -4.87
C ARG A 4 18.01 5.83 -4.99
N ILE A 5 17.65 5.25 -3.86
CA ILE A 5 16.87 4.01 -3.80
C ILE A 5 15.41 4.40 -3.64
N MET A 6 14.61 4.07 -4.66
CA MET A 6 13.16 4.15 -4.58
C MET A 6 12.63 2.78 -4.15
N ILE A 7 11.90 2.75 -3.04
CA ILE A 7 11.25 1.55 -2.53
C ILE A 7 9.75 1.64 -2.87
N VAL A 8 9.23 0.63 -3.55
CA VAL A 8 7.80 0.52 -3.90
C VAL A 8 7.25 -0.77 -3.31
N PHE A 9 6.15 -0.67 -2.55
CA PHE A 9 5.47 -1.81 -1.95
C PHE A 9 4.42 -2.36 -2.90
N ILE A 10 4.57 -3.62 -3.30
CA ILE A 10 3.57 -4.31 -4.11
C ILE A 10 2.67 -5.11 -3.17
N ILE A 11 1.40 -4.72 -3.12
CA ILE A 11 0.38 -5.37 -2.31
C ILE A 11 -0.43 -6.28 -3.23
N MET A 12 -0.30 -7.59 -3.06
CA MET A 12 -1.14 -8.54 -3.80
C MET A 12 -2.51 -8.63 -3.15
N ASP A 13 -3.56 -8.37 -3.93
CA ASP A 13 -4.94 -8.40 -3.48
C ASP A 13 -5.79 -9.37 -4.32
N ASP A 14 -5.85 -10.62 -3.87
CA ASP A 14 -6.62 -11.68 -4.55
C ASP A 14 -8.10 -11.62 -4.14
N THR A 15 -8.88 -10.81 -4.86
CA THR A 15 -10.33 -10.67 -4.65
C THR A 15 -11.13 -11.91 -5.08
N GLY A 16 -10.48 -12.90 -5.71
CA GLY A 16 -11.14 -14.07 -6.30
C GLY A 16 -11.43 -15.19 -5.30
N LYS A 17 -10.70 -15.27 -4.19
CA LYS A 17 -10.78 -16.42 -3.26
C LYS A 17 -11.85 -16.26 -2.18
N LYS A 18 -12.08 -15.05 -1.64
CA LYS A 18 -13.15 -14.75 -0.66
C LYS A 18 -13.54 -13.27 -0.69
N LYS A 19 -14.83 -12.96 -0.72
CA LYS A 19 -15.34 -11.60 -0.45
C LYS A 19 -14.99 -11.22 1.00
N GLY A 20 -14.29 -10.11 1.21
CA GLY A 20 -13.87 -9.64 2.53
C GLY A 20 -12.38 -9.77 2.86
N ASP A 21 -11.60 -10.51 2.06
CA ASP A 21 -10.14 -10.67 2.26
C ASP A 21 -9.31 -9.59 1.52
N SER A 22 -9.97 -8.59 0.92
CA SER A 22 -9.27 -7.54 0.20
C SER A 22 -8.52 -6.62 1.15
N VAL A 23 -7.31 -6.22 0.76
CA VAL A 23 -6.54 -5.22 1.52
C VAL A 23 -7.28 -3.88 1.65
N LEU A 24 -8.17 -3.56 0.70
CA LEU A 24 -9.02 -2.37 0.74
C LEU A 24 -10.07 -2.44 1.87
N GLU A 25 -10.45 -3.66 2.26
CA GLU A 25 -11.45 -3.94 3.29
C GLU A 25 -10.83 -4.37 4.62
N LEU A 26 -9.51 -4.58 4.64
CA LEU A 26 -8.77 -5.01 5.82
C LEU A 26 -8.87 -3.96 6.92
N LYS A 27 -9.36 -4.40 8.09
CA LYS A 27 -9.54 -3.57 9.27
C LYS A 27 -8.57 -3.96 10.35
N GLU A 28 -7.99 -2.97 11.01
CA GLU A 28 -7.15 -3.15 12.18
C GLU A 28 -7.79 -2.50 13.42
N ALA A 29 -7.54 -3.11 14.58
CA ALA A 29 -7.98 -2.60 15.86
C ALA A 29 -6.85 -1.81 16.50
N LYS A 30 -7.08 -0.53 16.76
CA LYS A 30 -6.16 0.36 17.44
C LYS A 30 -6.67 0.72 18.81
N PHE A 31 -5.83 0.52 19.81
CA PHE A 31 -6.09 0.97 21.17
C PHE A 31 -5.62 2.40 21.30
N VAL A 32 -6.56 3.32 21.52
CA VAL A 32 -6.29 4.74 21.73
C VAL A 32 -6.62 5.05 23.18
N SER A 33 -5.68 5.68 23.90
CA SER A 33 -5.96 6.23 25.23
C SER A 33 -6.28 7.70 25.08
N ASP A 34 -7.48 8.10 25.48
CA ASP A 34 -7.91 9.49 25.52
C ASP A 34 -8.36 9.81 26.95
N GLY A 35 -7.67 10.74 27.61
CA GLY A 35 -8.00 11.15 28.98
C GLY A 35 -7.94 10.06 30.06
N GLY A 36 -7.27 8.92 29.80
CA GLY A 36 -7.16 7.81 30.77
C GLY A 36 -8.15 6.67 30.56
N GLU A 37 -9.12 6.82 29.64
CA GLU A 37 -9.95 5.71 29.17
C GLU A 37 -9.33 5.05 27.94
N SER A 38 -9.26 3.72 27.94
CA SER A 38 -8.79 2.94 26.79
C SER A 38 -9.96 2.61 25.89
N ARG A 39 -9.95 3.13 24.66
CA ARG A 39 -10.96 2.84 23.64
C ARG A 39 -10.35 2.07 22.48
N VAL A 40 -11.12 1.14 21.93
CA VAL A 40 -10.76 0.43 20.70
C VAL A 40 -11.40 1.14 19.53
N VAL A 41 -10.59 1.57 18.58
CA VAL A 41 -11.02 2.13 17.30
C VAL A 41 -10.69 1.13 16.21
N ILE A 42 -11.65 0.88 15.32
CA ILE A 42 -11.42 0.09 14.13
C ILE A 42 -11.13 1.05 12.98
N GLU A 43 -9.95 0.94 12.38
CA GLU A 43 -9.55 1.72 11.21
C GLU A 43 -9.16 0.80 10.05
N ARG A 44 -9.13 1.33 8.83
CA ARG A 44 -8.69 0.55 7.67
C ARG A 44 -7.17 0.50 7.65
N TYR A 45 -6.62 -0.68 7.36
CA TYR A 45 -5.17 -0.89 7.31
C TYR A 45 -4.45 0.06 6.33
N LEU A 46 -5.08 0.38 5.19
CA LEU A 46 -4.48 1.30 4.22
C LEU A 46 -4.41 2.74 4.71
N ASP A 47 -5.26 3.15 5.66
CA ASP A 47 -5.24 4.52 6.21
C ASP A 47 -4.01 4.75 7.10
N THR A 48 -3.36 3.68 7.59
CA THR A 48 -2.16 3.71 8.44
C THR A 48 -0.91 3.13 7.78
N PHE A 49 -1.00 2.78 6.49
CA PHE A 49 0.10 2.13 5.79
C PHE A 49 1.36 3.01 5.77
N PRO A 50 2.53 2.54 6.27
CA PRO A 50 3.66 3.41 6.63
C PRO A 50 4.55 3.81 5.45
N PHE A 51 4.19 3.44 4.22
CA PHE A 51 4.99 3.70 3.02
C PHE A 51 4.20 4.51 2.00
N GLN A 52 4.83 5.55 1.46
CA GLN A 52 4.17 6.49 0.56
C GLN A 52 3.90 5.89 -0.84
N TYR A 53 4.76 4.98 -1.31
CA TYR A 53 4.66 4.40 -2.64
C TYR A 53 4.26 2.93 -2.55
N TYR A 54 3.02 2.64 -2.91
CA TYR A 54 2.53 1.28 -3.01
C TYR A 54 1.62 1.10 -4.22
N LEU A 55 1.54 -0.15 -4.69
CA LEU A 55 0.68 -0.55 -5.80
C LEU A 55 -0.10 -1.79 -5.40
N ILE A 56 -1.43 -1.72 -5.53
CA ILE A 56 -2.32 -2.86 -5.26
C ILE A 56 -2.52 -3.61 -6.57
N VAL A 57 -2.21 -4.91 -6.57
CA VAL A 57 -2.25 -5.77 -7.75
C VAL A 57 -3.24 -6.90 -7.52
N HIS A 58 -4.29 -6.95 -8.35
CA HIS A 58 -5.26 -8.04 -8.35
C HIS A 58 -4.81 -9.25 -9.19
N ASN A 59 -4.09 -8.99 -10.28
CA ASN A 59 -3.53 -10.02 -11.16
C ASN A 59 -2.02 -9.81 -11.32
N LEU A 60 -1.22 -10.80 -10.92
CA LEU A 60 0.24 -10.80 -11.05
C LEU A 60 0.72 -10.62 -12.49
N GLU A 61 -0.09 -10.97 -13.48
CA GLU A 61 0.23 -10.77 -14.90
C GLU A 61 0.33 -9.28 -15.29
N GLU A 62 -0.32 -8.39 -14.55
CA GLU A 62 -0.32 -6.94 -14.82
C GLU A 62 0.90 -6.23 -14.18
N LEU A 63 1.54 -6.88 -13.21
CA LEU A 63 2.68 -6.33 -12.46
C LEU A 63 3.83 -5.85 -13.35
N PRO A 64 4.30 -6.62 -14.36
CA PRO A 64 5.40 -6.18 -15.21
C PRO A 64 5.07 -4.91 -15.99
N SER A 65 3.82 -4.76 -16.43
CA SER A 65 3.36 -3.58 -17.17
C SER A 65 3.31 -2.34 -16.27
N ALA A 66 2.77 -2.50 -15.06
CA ALA A 66 2.71 -1.44 -14.06
C ALA A 66 4.10 -0.95 -13.64
N LEU A 67 5.03 -1.88 -13.36
CA LEU A 67 6.43 -1.56 -13.05
C LEU A 67 7.12 -0.85 -14.21
N ALA A 68 6.91 -1.31 -15.45
CA ALA A 68 7.46 -0.65 -16.63
C ALA A 68 6.91 0.78 -16.79
N GLY A 69 5.65 1.02 -16.44
CA GLY A 69 5.04 2.36 -16.37
C GLY A 69 5.70 3.25 -15.33
N LEU A 70 5.83 2.76 -14.10
CA LEU A 70 6.50 3.45 -12.99
C LEU A 70 7.95 3.83 -13.34
N LEU A 71 8.71 2.90 -13.91
CA LEU A 71 10.09 3.15 -14.35
C LEU A 71 10.16 4.24 -15.42
N ARG A 72 9.25 4.21 -16.42
CA ARG A 72 9.20 5.26 -17.46
C ARG A 72 8.93 6.64 -16.88
N THR A 73 7.95 6.77 -15.99
CA THR A 73 7.63 8.04 -15.32
C THR A 73 8.82 8.54 -14.51
N TRP A 74 9.44 7.67 -13.71
CA TRP A 74 10.61 8.03 -12.92
C TRP A 74 11.79 8.50 -13.77
N PHE A 75 12.10 7.79 -14.87
CA PHE A 75 13.16 8.23 -15.79
C PHE A 75 12.85 9.58 -16.45
N ALA A 76 11.59 9.87 -16.76
CA ALA A 76 11.18 11.16 -17.31
C ALA A 76 11.35 12.30 -16.30
N GLU A 77 11.05 12.07 -15.02
CA GLU A 77 11.22 13.04 -13.94
C GLU A 77 12.69 13.32 -13.60
N VAL A 78 13.56 12.29 -13.67
CA VAL A 78 15.00 12.44 -13.40
C VAL A 78 15.77 13.04 -14.57
N ALA A 79 15.26 12.91 -15.80
CA ALA A 79 15.90 13.45 -17.00
C ALA A 79 15.64 14.95 -17.22
N THR A 80 14.82 15.58 -16.38
CA THR A 80 14.56 17.03 -16.37
C THR A 80 15.41 17.70 -15.29
#